data_AF-A0A4P6MTB1-F1
#
_entry.id   AF-A0A4P6MTB1-F1
#
_cell.length_a   1.000
_cell.length_b   1.000
_cell.length_c   1.000
_cell.angle_alpha   90.00
_cell.angle_beta   90.00
_cell.angle_gamma   90.00
#
_symmetry.space_group_name_H-M   'P 1'
#
loop_
_entity.id
_entity.type
_entity.pdbx_description
1 polymer ?
#
loop_
_entity_poly.entity_id
_entity_poly.type
_entity_poly.pdbx_seq_one_letter_code
_entity_poly.pdbx_strand_id
1 'polypeptide(L)'
;MKKWIKSFIPLLSFTPVALSVSCSLNGTYTKVEGKINFEQLDEQNFKNIKEDSVRIEWKNNYSEQLINNIVIPELNNINSQQQAIDFVQKYFLIKLIAKRPHQGWDGNGNFSHIHEEVINNVFQDHDKVLKFEIYLENKDSLFLNYNKDKKTISFKAQLASQNAEKDNNKRPLYYLEHNFEISTKGTK
;
A
#
# COMPACT_ATOMS: atom_id res chain seq x y z
N MET A 1 73.71 30.08 -23.78
CA MET A 1 72.88 28.92 -24.17
C MET A 1 71.88 28.63 -23.07
N LYS A 2 70.60 29.01 -23.23
CA LYS A 2 69.53 28.75 -22.25
C LYS A 2 68.52 27.77 -22.88
N LYS A 3 68.39 26.57 -22.29
CA LYS A 3 67.49 25.51 -22.74
C LYS A 3 66.05 25.83 -22.33
N TRP A 4 65.14 25.78 -23.30
CA TRP A 4 63.70 25.82 -23.08
C TRP A 4 63.21 24.42 -22.69
N ILE A 5 62.72 24.25 -21.47
CA ILE A 5 61.97 23.06 -21.08
C ILE A 5 60.50 23.40 -21.28
N LYS A 6 59.89 22.82 -22.33
CA LYS A 6 58.44 22.81 -22.52
C LYS A 6 57.85 21.79 -21.53
N SER A 7 57.34 22.25 -20.39
CA SER A 7 56.47 21.42 -19.55
C SER A 7 55.10 21.32 -20.20
N PHE A 8 54.81 20.14 -20.76
CA PHE A 8 53.46 19.68 -21.03
C PHE A 8 52.79 19.41 -19.67
N ILE A 9 51.86 20.29 -19.27
CA ILE A 9 50.93 19.98 -18.18
C ILE A 9 49.76 19.22 -18.82
N PRO A 10 49.50 17.96 -18.45
CA PRO A 10 48.32 17.26 -18.94
C PRO A 10 47.07 17.97 -18.43
N LEU A 11 46.09 18.17 -19.31
CA LEU A 11 44.75 18.58 -18.94
C LEU A 11 44.23 17.63 -17.85
N LEU A 12 44.19 18.11 -16.61
CA LEU A 12 43.29 17.56 -15.60
C LEU A 12 41.89 17.98 -16.06
N SER A 13 41.28 17.11 -16.86
CA SER A 13 39.84 17.14 -17.08
C SER A 13 39.17 17.04 -15.71
N PHE A 14 38.78 18.18 -15.17
CA PHE A 14 37.78 18.24 -14.11
C PHE A 14 36.47 17.74 -14.73
N THR A 15 36.32 16.42 -14.83
CA THR A 15 34.99 15.83 -14.90
C THR A 15 34.31 16.27 -13.62
N PRO A 16 33.17 16.99 -13.66
CA PRO A 16 32.36 17.07 -12.47
C PRO A 16 32.03 15.63 -12.15
N VAL A 17 32.58 15.13 -11.05
CA VAL A 17 32.00 13.98 -10.36
C VAL A 17 30.60 14.46 -10.08
N ALA A 18 29.65 14.05 -10.93
CA ALA A 18 28.26 14.12 -10.61
C ALA A 18 28.17 13.35 -9.31
N LEU A 19 28.16 14.10 -8.20
CA LEU A 19 27.71 13.61 -6.92
C LEU A 19 26.26 13.26 -7.18
N SER A 20 26.03 12.05 -7.72
CA SER A 20 24.84 11.32 -7.43
C SER A 20 24.87 11.19 -5.92
N VAL A 21 24.29 12.17 -5.23
CA VAL A 21 23.72 11.98 -3.92
C VAL A 21 22.68 10.89 -4.13
N SER A 22 23.16 9.65 -4.11
CA SER A 22 22.34 8.49 -3.92
C SER A 22 21.63 8.77 -2.61
N CYS A 23 20.33 9.06 -2.68
CA CYS A 23 19.48 9.07 -1.51
C CYS A 23 19.82 7.81 -0.72
N SER A 24 20.54 7.96 0.39
CA SER A 24 20.93 6.84 1.21
C SER A 24 19.65 6.14 1.65
N LEU A 25 19.47 4.93 1.14
CA LEU A 25 18.45 3.96 1.49
C LEU A 25 18.54 3.65 3.00
N ASN A 26 18.05 4.54 3.86
CA ASN A 26 17.69 4.19 5.22
C ASN A 26 16.22 4.52 5.42
N GLY A 27 15.40 3.81 4.64
CA GLY A 27 13.98 3.61 4.93
C GLY A 27 13.81 2.67 6.12
N THR A 28 14.45 2.98 7.26
CA THR A 28 14.19 2.30 8.52
C THR A 28 12.81 2.74 8.99
N TYR A 29 11.80 1.94 8.67
CA TYR A 29 10.52 2.04 9.35
C TYR A 29 10.60 1.32 10.68
N THR A 30 9.96 1.88 11.71
CA THR A 30 9.64 1.09 12.90
C THR A 30 8.50 0.16 12.53
N LYS A 31 8.60 -1.12 12.89
CA LYS A 31 7.53 -2.09 12.68
C LYS A 31 6.67 -2.17 13.94
N VAL A 32 5.34 -2.15 13.79
CA VAL A 32 4.42 -2.50 14.87
C VAL A 32 4.65 -3.96 15.25
N GLU A 33 4.94 -4.22 16.52
CA GLU A 33 5.08 -5.59 17.03
C GLU A 33 3.70 -6.20 17.33
N GLY A 34 3.46 -7.42 16.83
CA GLY A 34 2.19 -8.12 17.04
C GLY A 34 1.09 -7.71 16.06
N LYS A 35 -0.16 -8.04 16.41
CA LYS A 35 -1.36 -7.68 15.63
C LYS A 35 -1.78 -6.25 15.94
N ILE A 36 -2.32 -5.56 14.93
CA ILE A 36 -2.87 -4.22 15.10
C ILE A 36 -4.22 -4.31 15.81
N ASN A 37 -4.38 -3.58 16.91
CA ASN A 37 -5.65 -3.48 17.62
C ASN A 37 -6.52 -2.35 17.04
N PHE A 38 -7.34 -2.68 16.05
CA PHE A 38 -8.20 -1.73 15.34
C PHE A 38 -9.22 -1.03 16.24
N GLU A 39 -9.68 -1.66 17.32
CA GLU A 39 -10.66 -1.07 18.25
C GLU A 39 -10.10 0.13 19.03
N GLN A 40 -8.77 0.25 19.12
CA GLN A 40 -8.06 1.32 19.83
C GLN A 40 -7.43 2.36 18.90
N LEU A 41 -7.63 2.23 17.58
CA LEU A 41 -7.09 3.18 16.61
C LEU A 41 -8.02 4.40 16.49
N ASP A 42 -7.52 5.55 16.93
CA ASP A 42 -8.07 6.86 16.60
C ASP A 42 -7.12 7.53 15.59
N GLU A 43 -7.27 7.14 14.32
CA GLU A 43 -6.42 7.60 13.22
C GLU A 43 -7.23 8.40 12.21
N GLN A 44 -6.62 9.43 11.63
CA GLN A 44 -7.22 10.17 10.53
C GLN A 44 -7.47 9.23 9.34
N ASN A 45 -8.70 9.22 8.81
CA ASN A 45 -8.98 8.43 7.62
C ASN A 45 -8.10 8.88 6.43
N PHE A 46 -7.63 7.93 5.63
CA PHE A 46 -6.64 8.12 4.54
C PHE A 46 -5.30 8.72 4.97
N LYS A 47 -4.87 8.49 6.22
CA LYS A 47 -3.54 8.88 6.69
C LYS A 47 -2.44 8.32 5.80
N ASN A 48 -1.67 9.23 5.19
CA ASN A 48 -0.60 8.93 4.25
C ASN A 48 -1.02 8.06 3.07
N ILE A 49 -2.29 8.13 2.65
CA ILE A 49 -2.83 7.39 1.51
C ILE A 49 -3.50 8.37 0.57
N LYS A 50 -3.37 8.15 -0.73
CA LYS A 50 -4.06 8.95 -1.74
C LYS A 50 -5.48 8.39 -1.90
N GLU A 51 -6.48 9.11 -1.41
CA GLU A 51 -7.88 8.64 -1.35
C GLU A 51 -8.43 8.16 -2.69
N ASP A 52 -8.22 8.94 -3.76
CA ASP A 52 -8.66 8.63 -5.13
C ASP A 52 -7.95 7.43 -5.77
N SER A 53 -6.91 6.89 -5.14
CA SER A 53 -6.15 5.74 -5.64
C SER A 53 -6.63 4.39 -5.09
N VAL A 54 -7.46 4.41 -4.03
CA VAL A 54 -7.91 3.20 -3.36
C VAL A 54 -8.91 2.47 -4.25
N ARG A 55 -8.57 1.22 -4.62
CA ARG A 55 -9.40 0.41 -5.52
C ARG A 55 -9.34 -1.06 -5.17
N ILE A 56 -10.43 -1.76 -5.50
CA ILE A 56 -10.54 -3.21 -5.40
C ILE A 56 -10.68 -3.81 -6.79
N GLU A 57 -10.00 -4.93 -7.03
CA GLU A 57 -10.04 -5.67 -8.29
C GLU A 57 -10.16 -7.16 -8.00
N TRP A 58 -10.69 -7.94 -8.94
CA TRP A 58 -10.62 -9.39 -8.87
C TRP A 58 -9.17 -9.86 -9.07
N LYS A 59 -8.72 -10.83 -8.29
CA LYS A 59 -7.39 -11.45 -8.47
C LYS A 59 -7.23 -12.13 -9.82
N ASN A 60 -8.31 -12.73 -10.32
CA ASN A 60 -8.35 -13.44 -11.59
C ASN A 60 -9.59 -13.04 -12.39
N ASN A 61 -9.57 -13.33 -13.67
CA ASN A 61 -10.75 -13.21 -14.53
C ASN A 61 -11.64 -14.45 -14.34
N TYR A 62 -12.50 -14.43 -13.32
CA TYR A 62 -13.44 -15.51 -13.05
C TYR A 62 -14.66 -15.47 -13.98
N SER A 63 -15.18 -16.62 -14.38
CA SER A 63 -16.44 -16.63 -15.14
C SER A 63 -17.65 -16.34 -14.25
N GLU A 64 -18.72 -15.81 -14.86
CA GLU A 64 -19.99 -15.60 -14.14
C GLU A 64 -20.49 -16.89 -13.48
N GLN A 65 -20.28 -18.05 -14.12
CA GLN A 65 -20.64 -19.36 -13.56
C GLN A 65 -19.83 -19.66 -12.30
N LEU A 66 -18.51 -19.42 -12.31
CA LEU A 66 -17.66 -19.63 -11.14
C LEU A 66 -18.08 -18.70 -10.00
N ILE A 67 -18.36 -17.43 -10.31
CA ILE A 67 -18.80 -16.47 -9.28
C ILE A 67 -20.13 -16.91 -8.65
N ASN A 68 -21.12 -17.27 -9.47
CA ASN A 68 -22.46 -17.64 -9.00
C ASN A 68 -22.49 -18.98 -8.26
N ASN A 69 -21.70 -19.95 -8.70
CA ASN A 69 -21.77 -21.32 -8.18
C ASN A 69 -20.71 -21.64 -7.11
N ILE A 70 -19.67 -20.81 -6.99
CA ILE A 70 -18.57 -21.04 -6.03
C ILE A 70 -18.38 -19.82 -5.13
N VAL A 71 -18.09 -18.64 -5.70
CA VAL A 71 -17.71 -17.46 -4.90
C VAL A 71 -18.84 -16.97 -4.01
N ILE A 72 -20.04 -16.78 -4.57
CA ILE A 72 -21.20 -16.30 -3.81
C ILE A 72 -21.63 -17.32 -2.73
N PRO A 73 -21.73 -18.63 -3.04
CA PRO A 73 -21.97 -19.64 -2.00
C PRO A 73 -20.90 -19.64 -0.90
N GLU A 74 -19.62 -19.50 -1.24
CA GLU A 74 -18.54 -19.39 -0.25
C GLU A 74 -18.70 -18.15 0.63
N LEU A 75 -19.03 -16.99 0.04
CA LEU A 75 -19.32 -15.75 0.77
C LEU A 75 -20.43 -15.93 1.80
N ASN A 76 -21.53 -16.58 1.41
CA ASN A 76 -22.69 -16.79 2.29
C ASN A 76 -22.41 -17.73 3.47
N ASN A 77 -21.33 -18.50 3.42
CA ASN A 77 -20.93 -19.43 4.47
C ASN A 77 -19.91 -18.83 5.47
N ILE A 78 -19.53 -17.56 5.29
CA ILE A 78 -18.60 -16.87 6.19
C ILE A 78 -19.30 -16.56 7.52
N ASN A 79 -18.72 -17.06 8.62
CA ASN A 79 -19.25 -16.88 9.97
C ASN A 79 -18.26 -16.27 10.97
N SER A 80 -17.04 -15.93 10.51
CA SER A 80 -15.99 -15.35 11.36
C SER A 80 -15.14 -14.34 10.61
N GLN A 81 -14.50 -13.44 11.37
CA GLN A 81 -13.60 -12.42 10.83
C GLN A 81 -12.46 -13.04 10.02
N GLN A 82 -11.86 -14.13 10.51
CA GLN A 82 -10.75 -14.78 9.80
C GLN A 82 -11.20 -15.36 8.45
N GLN A 83 -12.34 -16.03 8.39
CA GLN A 83 -12.89 -16.53 7.11
C GLN A 83 -13.20 -15.39 6.14
N ALA A 84 -13.70 -14.26 6.65
CA ALA A 84 -13.97 -13.08 5.85
C ALA A 84 -12.68 -12.49 5.25
N ILE A 85 -11.63 -12.39 6.06
CA ILE A 85 -10.30 -11.95 5.63
C ILE A 85 -9.72 -12.93 4.60
N ASP A 86 -9.81 -14.23 4.86
CA ASP A 86 -9.31 -15.27 3.95
C ASP A 86 -10.04 -15.23 2.60
N PHE A 87 -11.37 -15.00 2.62
CA PHE A 87 -12.16 -14.81 1.41
C PHE A 87 -11.70 -13.59 0.60
N VAL A 88 -11.52 -12.43 1.26
CA VAL A 88 -11.02 -11.20 0.61
C VAL A 88 -9.63 -11.44 0.02
N GLN A 89 -8.73 -12.04 0.80
CA GLN A 89 -7.39 -12.38 0.33
C GLN A 89 -7.40 -13.42 -0.77
N LYS A 90 -8.37 -14.33 -0.85
CA LYS A 90 -8.45 -15.36 -1.89
C LYS A 90 -8.89 -14.79 -3.24
N TYR A 91 -9.86 -13.87 -3.23
CA TYR A 91 -10.55 -13.44 -4.46
C TYR A 91 -10.20 -12.02 -4.92
N PHE A 92 -9.72 -11.15 -4.04
CA PHE A 92 -9.56 -9.72 -4.35
C PHE A 92 -8.13 -9.21 -4.20
N LEU A 93 -7.80 -8.22 -5.01
CA LEU A 93 -6.66 -7.33 -4.83
C LEU A 93 -7.19 -5.99 -4.33
N ILE A 94 -6.64 -5.50 -3.22
CA ILE A 94 -6.84 -4.11 -2.82
C ILE A 94 -5.56 -3.37 -3.18
N LYS A 95 -5.70 -2.30 -3.96
CA LYS A 95 -4.60 -1.46 -4.44
C LYS A 95 -4.76 -0.04 -3.94
N LEU A 96 -3.65 0.64 -3.72
CA LEU A 96 -3.61 2.03 -3.30
C LEU A 96 -2.26 2.68 -3.64
N ILE A 97 -2.18 3.99 -3.50
CA ILE A 97 -0.93 4.74 -3.49
C ILE A 97 -0.67 5.24 -2.07
N ALA A 98 0.44 4.79 -1.49
CA ALA A 98 0.92 5.26 -0.20
C ALA A 98 1.79 6.51 -0.42
N LYS A 99 1.53 7.56 0.36
CA LYS A 99 2.28 8.81 0.38
C LYS A 99 3.33 8.71 1.47
N ARG A 100 4.55 8.33 1.10
CA ARG A 100 5.67 8.20 2.05
C ARG A 100 6.31 9.57 2.26
N PRO A 101 6.12 10.23 3.42
CA PRO A 101 6.86 11.44 3.73
C PRO A 101 8.34 11.09 3.86
N HIS A 102 9.19 11.81 3.14
CA HIS A 102 10.63 11.66 3.21
C HIS A 102 11.26 12.96 3.65
N GLN A 103 12.02 12.91 4.74
CA GLN A 103 12.85 14.03 5.18
C GLN A 103 14.24 13.89 4.57
N GLY A 104 14.51 14.69 3.56
CA GLY A 104 15.78 14.74 2.84
C GLY A 104 15.70 15.72 1.68
N TRP A 105 16.86 16.08 1.14
CA TRP A 105 16.96 16.88 -0.08
C TRP A 105 16.69 15.98 -1.29
N ASP A 106 15.79 16.37 -2.19
CA ASP A 106 15.65 15.69 -3.48
C ASP A 106 16.75 16.14 -4.48
N GLY A 107 16.81 15.49 -5.65
CA GLY A 107 17.75 15.84 -6.72
C GLY A 107 17.55 17.24 -7.33
N ASN A 108 16.48 17.94 -6.95
CA ASN A 108 16.15 19.30 -7.35
C ASN A 108 16.37 20.31 -6.22
N GLY A 109 16.91 19.91 -5.07
CA GLY A 109 17.17 20.78 -3.93
C GLY A 109 15.92 21.13 -3.09
N ASN A 110 14.83 20.38 -3.18
CA ASN A 110 13.70 20.52 -2.25
C ASN A 110 13.97 19.77 -0.96
N PHE A 111 13.89 20.48 0.16
CA PHE A 111 13.93 19.88 1.49
C PHE A 111 12.54 19.34 1.86
N SER A 112 12.45 18.04 2.13
CA SER A 112 11.20 17.30 2.40
C SER A 112 10.33 17.13 1.15
N HIS A 113 10.18 15.89 0.69
CA HIS A 113 9.32 15.54 -0.43
C HIS A 113 8.50 14.29 -0.10
N ILE A 114 7.37 14.13 -0.79
CA ILE A 114 6.48 12.99 -0.64
C ILE A 114 6.73 12.05 -1.82
N HIS A 115 7.10 10.80 -1.54
CA HIS A 115 7.11 9.76 -2.56
C HIS A 115 5.75 9.09 -2.63
N GLU A 116 5.27 8.86 -3.85
CA GLU A 116 4.12 8.00 -4.10
C GLU A 116 4.61 6.57 -4.35
N GLU A 117 4.18 5.63 -3.50
CA GLU A 117 4.49 4.20 -3.62
C GLU A 117 3.24 3.47 -4.10
N VAL A 118 3.31 2.81 -5.25
CA VAL A 118 2.18 2.07 -5.82
C VAL A 118 2.08 0.68 -5.18
N ILE A 119 1.04 0.48 -4.37
CA ILE A 119 0.76 -0.77 -3.67
C ILE A 119 -0.23 -1.57 -4.50
N ASN A 120 0.24 -2.59 -5.20
CA ASN A 120 -0.60 -3.44 -6.07
C ASN A 120 -1.38 -4.53 -5.32
N ASN A 121 -1.04 -4.76 -4.06
CA ASN A 121 -1.76 -5.65 -3.16
C ASN A 121 -1.38 -5.30 -1.71
N VAL A 122 -2.32 -4.79 -0.92
CA VAL A 122 -2.08 -4.40 0.47
C VAL A 122 -1.70 -5.57 1.38
N PHE A 123 -1.99 -6.82 1.00
CA PHE A 123 -1.70 -8.01 1.81
C PHE A 123 -0.26 -8.53 1.66
N GLN A 124 0.54 -7.92 0.80
CA GLN A 124 1.94 -8.30 0.54
C GLN A 124 2.87 -7.23 1.08
N ASP A 125 4.05 -7.65 1.54
CA ASP A 125 5.10 -6.70 1.93
C ASP A 125 5.66 -6.01 0.67
N HIS A 126 5.87 -4.69 0.75
CA HIS A 126 6.57 -3.90 -0.27
C HIS A 126 7.85 -3.33 0.33
N ASP A 127 8.82 -2.99 -0.52
CA ASP A 127 10.18 -2.56 -0.12
C ASP A 127 10.24 -1.35 0.84
N LYS A 128 9.16 -0.56 0.90
CA LYS A 128 9.06 0.68 1.69
C LYS A 128 7.80 0.78 2.55
N VAL A 129 6.80 -0.03 2.24
CA VAL A 129 5.50 -0.05 2.92
C VAL A 129 5.20 -1.52 3.22
N LEU A 130 5.29 -1.87 4.50
CA LEU A 130 4.92 -3.20 4.97
C LEU A 130 3.46 -3.48 4.66
N LYS A 131 3.13 -4.77 4.61
CA LYS A 131 1.75 -5.23 4.42
C LYS A 131 0.80 -4.58 5.42
N PHE A 132 -0.44 -4.46 4.97
CA PHE A 132 -1.55 -4.00 5.78
C PHE A 132 -2.21 -5.19 6.46
N GLU A 133 -2.56 -5.00 7.73
CA GLU A 133 -3.59 -5.79 8.38
C GLU A 133 -4.95 -5.21 8.01
N ILE A 134 -5.97 -6.09 8.00
CA ILE A 134 -7.33 -5.74 7.66
C ILE A 134 -8.26 -6.11 8.81
N TYR A 135 -9.19 -5.22 9.09
CA TYR A 135 -10.34 -5.49 9.93
C TYR A 135 -11.61 -5.20 9.11
N LEU A 136 -12.46 -6.21 8.93
CA LEU A 136 -13.76 -6.06 8.28
C LEU A 136 -14.80 -5.73 9.35
N GLU A 137 -15.58 -4.67 9.11
CA GLU A 137 -16.66 -4.29 10.01
C GLU A 137 -17.81 -5.28 9.90
N ASN A 138 -18.28 -5.80 11.02
CA ASN A 138 -19.46 -6.65 11.06
C ASN A 138 -20.71 -5.78 11.15
N LYS A 139 -21.59 -5.90 10.15
CA LYS A 139 -22.90 -5.22 10.14
C LYS A 139 -23.99 -6.26 9.96
N ASP A 140 -24.98 -6.24 10.85
CA ASP A 140 -26.12 -7.16 10.81
C ASP A 140 -25.70 -8.65 10.75
N SER A 141 -24.64 -9.01 11.49
CA SER A 141 -24.01 -10.35 11.50
C SER A 141 -23.27 -10.74 10.22
N LEU A 142 -23.05 -9.82 9.28
CA LEU A 142 -22.35 -10.05 8.02
C LEU A 142 -21.07 -9.21 7.92
N PHE A 143 -19.98 -9.82 7.46
CA PHE A 143 -18.73 -9.12 7.13
C PHE A 143 -18.68 -8.63 5.68
N LEU A 144 -19.35 -9.35 4.78
CA LEU A 144 -19.47 -9.02 3.37
C LEU A 144 -20.94 -9.15 2.96
N ASN A 145 -21.39 -8.29 2.06
CA ASN A 145 -22.75 -8.31 1.53
C ASN A 145 -22.73 -8.51 0.02
N TYR A 146 -23.60 -9.39 -0.47
CA TYR A 146 -23.84 -9.57 -1.90
C TYR A 146 -25.20 -8.97 -2.28
N ASN A 147 -25.18 -7.91 -3.09
CA ASN A 147 -26.38 -7.32 -3.67
C ASN A 147 -26.71 -8.01 -4.99
N LYS A 148 -27.78 -8.83 -4.99
CA LYS A 148 -28.22 -9.58 -6.18
C LYS A 148 -28.66 -8.68 -7.34
N ASP A 149 -29.35 -7.58 -7.05
CA ASP A 149 -29.92 -6.70 -8.07
C ASP A 149 -28.83 -5.89 -8.80
N LYS A 150 -27.90 -5.34 -8.01
CA LYS A 150 -26.74 -4.60 -8.53
C LYS A 150 -25.66 -5.52 -9.06
N LYS A 151 -25.67 -6.81 -8.67
CA LYS A 151 -24.61 -7.78 -8.92
C LYS A 151 -23.27 -7.23 -8.41
N THR A 152 -23.22 -6.91 -7.12
CA THR A 152 -22.04 -6.36 -6.46
C THR A 152 -21.76 -7.04 -5.13
N ILE A 153 -20.48 -7.23 -4.81
CA ILE A 153 -20.02 -7.60 -3.47
C ILE A 153 -19.49 -6.34 -2.82
N SER A 154 -19.91 -6.06 -1.59
CA SER A 154 -19.49 -4.88 -0.83
C SER A 154 -19.11 -5.23 0.60
N PHE A 155 -18.10 -4.56 1.14
CA PHE A 155 -17.70 -4.68 2.54
C PHE A 155 -17.03 -3.39 3.03
N LYS A 156 -17.16 -3.10 4.32
CA LYS A 156 -16.47 -1.99 4.97
C LYS A 156 -15.25 -2.53 5.69
N ALA A 157 -14.09 -1.91 5.47
CA ALA A 157 -12.84 -2.37 6.06
C ALA A 157 -12.01 -1.19 6.59
N GLN A 158 -11.31 -1.47 7.68
CA GLN A 158 -10.17 -0.69 8.14
C GLN A 158 -8.89 -1.41 7.70
N LEU A 159 -7.94 -0.66 7.15
CA LEU A 159 -6.63 -1.15 6.74
C LEU A 159 -5.56 -0.33 7.44
N ALA A 160 -4.62 -1.01 8.08
CA ALA A 160 -3.50 -0.37 8.77
C ALA A 160 -2.20 -1.08 8.40
N SER A 161 -1.19 -0.32 7.97
CA SER A 161 0.13 -0.89 7.69
C SER A 161 0.89 -1.19 8.99
N GLN A 162 1.74 -2.21 8.95
CA GLN A 162 2.67 -2.51 10.05
C GLN A 162 3.81 -1.48 10.17
N ASN A 163 3.94 -0.50 9.27
CA ASN A 163 4.80 0.66 9.50
C ASN A 163 4.24 1.48 10.67
N ALA A 164 5.05 1.78 11.68
CA ALA A 164 4.67 2.64 12.80
C ALA A 164 5.18 4.07 12.64
N GLU A 165 4.55 5.02 13.33
CA GLU A 165 5.07 6.36 13.49
C GLU A 165 6.44 6.33 14.20
N LYS A 166 7.33 7.25 13.83
CA LYS A 166 8.68 7.35 14.40
C LYS A 166 8.64 7.52 15.92
N ASP A 167 7.67 8.28 16.42
CA ASP A 167 7.57 8.65 17.83
C ASP A 167 6.55 7.79 18.60
N ASN A 168 5.87 6.84 17.92
CA ASN A 168 4.88 5.95 18.52
C ASN A 168 4.77 4.62 17.78
N ASN A 169 5.35 3.56 18.37
CA ASN A 169 5.34 2.21 17.79
C ASN A 169 3.97 1.50 17.79
N LYS A 170 2.94 2.11 18.39
CA LYS A 170 1.57 1.58 18.43
C LYS A 170 0.67 2.17 17.34
N ARG A 171 1.08 3.29 16.73
CA ARG A 171 0.28 4.01 15.75
C ARG A 171 0.75 3.68 14.34
N PRO A 172 -0.13 3.17 13.47
CA PRO A 172 0.24 2.88 12.09
C PRO A 172 0.53 4.18 11.34
N LEU A 173 1.55 4.16 10.50
CA LEU A 173 1.91 5.27 9.63
C LEU A 173 0.92 5.42 8.48
N TYR A 174 0.33 4.32 8.01
CA TYR A 174 -0.65 4.29 6.93
C TYR A 174 -1.95 3.68 7.45
N TYR A 175 -3.05 4.39 7.31
CA TYR A 175 -4.37 3.97 7.78
C TYR A 175 -5.46 4.44 6.83
N LEU A 176 -6.46 3.59 6.60
CA LEU A 176 -7.72 4.01 5.99
C LEU A 176 -8.90 3.18 6.51
N GLU A 177 -10.08 3.78 6.45
CA GLU A 177 -11.37 3.15 6.58
C GLU A 177 -12.16 3.41 5.29
N HIS A 178 -12.61 2.34 4.62
CA HIS A 178 -13.23 2.45 3.31
C HIS A 178 -14.30 1.40 3.05
N ASN A 179 -15.32 1.79 2.29
CA ASN A 179 -16.35 0.90 1.77
C ASN A 179 -15.92 0.41 0.40
N PHE A 180 -15.49 -0.85 0.31
CA PHE A 180 -15.14 -1.48 -0.95
C PHE A 180 -16.40 -2.04 -1.61
N GLU A 181 -16.53 -1.82 -2.92
CA GLU A 181 -17.57 -2.40 -3.75
C GLU A 181 -16.95 -2.90 -5.05
N ILE A 182 -17.30 -4.12 -5.45
CA ILE A 182 -16.82 -4.73 -6.70
C ILE A 182 -17.98 -5.38 -7.45
N SER A 183 -18.05 -5.13 -8.76
CA SER A 183 -19.06 -5.75 -9.62
C SER A 183 -18.73 -7.22 -9.87
N THR A 184 -19.78 -8.05 -9.87
CA THR A 184 -19.74 -9.44 -10.34
C THR A 184 -20.14 -9.57 -11.81
N LYS A 185 -20.44 -8.45 -12.51
CA LYS A 185 -20.70 -8.42 -13.97
C LYS A 185 -19.40 -8.24 -14.76
N GLY A 186 -19.29 -8.87 -15.91
CA GLY A 186 -18.24 -8.57 -16.89
C GLY A 186 -16.88 -9.21 -16.62
N THR A 187 -16.82 -10.17 -15.70
CA THR A 187 -15.69 -11.09 -15.61
C THR A 187 -15.93 -12.23 -16.63
N LYS A 188 -14.92 -12.50 -17.48
CA LYS A 188 -15.05 -13.25 -18.75
C LYS A 188 -15.73 -14.61 -18.66
#